data_AF-A0A0E3AYP0-F1
#
_entry.id   AF-A0A0E3AYP0-F1
#
_cell.length_a   1.000
_cell.length_b   1.000
_cell.length_c   1.000
_cell.angle_alpha   90.00
_cell.angle_beta   90.00
_cell.angle_gamma   90.00
#
_symmetry.space_group_name_H-M   'P 1'
#
loop_
_entity.id
_entity.type
_entity.pdbx_description
1 polymer ?
#
loop_
_entity_poly.entity_id
_entity_poly.type
_entity_poly.pdbx_seq_one_letter_code
_entity_poly.pdbx_strand_id
1 'polypeptide(L)'
;MKRTELERRERDLRKAEKKVQLQEKRLASGKGNSVGVYIDELSALFRYDATEIFNTGDDIAILELLEDIQANLPAKQWENVLRKAIKKTGVQEKEKAYNELKELMNEEEAEEEIGA
;
A
#
# COMPACT_ATOMS: atom_id res chain seq x y z
N MET A 1 2.22 13.17 39.93
CA MET A 1 2.46 13.26 38.47
C MET A 1 1.81 12.07 37.76
N LYS A 2 0.51 12.15 37.45
CA LYS A 2 -0.29 11.06 36.82
C LYS A 2 -1.18 11.55 35.66
N ARG A 3 -1.10 12.82 35.25
CA ARG A 3 -1.97 13.44 34.22
C ARG A 3 -1.44 13.29 32.79
N THR A 4 -0.12 13.29 32.59
CA THR A 4 0.53 13.33 31.27
C THR A 4 0.50 12.01 30.50
N GLU A 5 0.51 10.87 31.17
CA GLU A 5 0.48 9.56 30.50
C GLU A 5 -0.93 9.18 30.03
N LEU A 6 -1.94 9.57 30.81
CA LEU A 6 -3.35 9.35 30.50
C LEU A 6 -3.78 10.16 29.27
N GLU A 7 -3.42 11.44 29.22
CA GLU A 7 -3.70 12.31 28.06
C GLU A 7 -2.95 11.90 26.78
N ARG A 8 -1.74 11.33 26.90
CA ARG A 8 -1.02 10.75 25.75
C ARG A 8 -1.75 9.51 25.22
N ARG A 9 -2.15 8.61 26.12
CA ARG A 9 -2.86 7.38 25.75
C ARG A 9 -4.21 7.67 25.11
N GLU A 10 -4.94 8.68 25.61
CA GLU A 10 -6.18 9.15 24.98
C GLU A 10 -5.96 9.76 23.59
N ARG A 11 -4.85 10.47 23.37
CA ARG A 11 -4.52 11.03 22.05
C ARG A 11 -4.17 9.93 21.04
N ASP A 12 -3.41 8.94 21.46
CA ASP A 12 -3.07 7.79 20.62
C ASP A 12 -4.29 6.93 20.31
N LEU A 13 -5.18 6.70 21.29
CA LEU A 13 -6.48 6.06 21.08
C LEU A 13 -7.32 6.84 20.06
N ARG A 14 -7.49 8.15 20.23
CA ARG A 14 -8.26 8.98 19.27
C ARG A 14 -7.66 8.96 17.86
N LYS A 15 -6.34 8.90 17.73
CA LYS A 15 -5.69 8.79 16.41
C LYS A 15 -5.93 7.42 15.78
N ALA A 16 -5.82 6.35 16.57
CA ALA A 16 -6.10 4.99 16.10
C ALA A 16 -7.58 4.83 15.70
N GLU A 17 -8.51 5.27 16.55
CA GLU A 17 -9.95 5.25 16.27
C GLU A 17 -10.30 6.05 15.02
N LYS A 18 -9.71 7.24 14.84
CA LYS A 18 -9.95 8.05 13.65
C LYS A 18 -9.38 7.41 12.39
N LYS A 19 -8.29 6.66 12.48
CA LYS A 19 -7.71 5.89 11.37
C LYS A 19 -8.64 4.74 10.97
N VAL A 20 -9.14 3.97 11.95
CA VAL A 20 -10.10 2.88 11.75
C VAL A 20 -11.41 3.41 11.15
N GLN A 21 -11.99 4.47 11.72
CA GLN A 21 -13.22 5.08 11.18
C GLN A 21 -13.04 5.66 9.77
N LEU A 22 -11.86 6.15 9.43
CA LEU A 22 -11.56 6.61 8.08
C LEU A 22 -11.48 5.43 7.11
N GLN A 23 -10.91 4.31 7.54
CA GLN A 23 -10.82 3.06 6.78
C GLN A 23 -12.22 2.45 6.55
N GLU A 24 -13.06 2.38 7.59
CA GLU A 24 -14.45 1.91 7.47
C GLU A 24 -15.31 2.84 6.59
N LYS A 25 -15.14 4.16 6.70
CA LYS A 25 -15.84 5.11 5.81
C LYS A 25 -15.39 5.00 4.35
N ARG A 26 -14.13 4.60 4.10
CA ARG A 26 -13.60 4.34 2.75
C ARG A 26 -14.22 3.07 2.15
N LEU A 27 -14.26 1.99 2.92
CA LEU A 27 -14.95 0.74 2.56
C LEU A 27 -16.44 0.96 2.25
N ALA A 28 -17.12 1.81 3.03
CA ALA A 28 -18.57 2.04 2.90
C ALA A 28 -18.98 3.02 1.77
N SER A 29 -18.08 3.87 1.25
CA SER A 29 -18.50 5.00 0.41
C SER A 29 -18.54 4.73 -1.10
N GLY A 30 -18.07 3.57 -1.59
CA GLY A 30 -18.08 3.24 -3.03
C GLY A 30 -17.37 4.28 -3.93
N LYS A 31 -16.67 5.25 -3.34
CA LYS A 31 -15.92 6.31 -4.01
C LYS A 31 -14.51 5.76 -4.13
N GLY A 32 -14.25 5.16 -5.29
CA GLY A 32 -13.06 4.37 -5.61
C GLY A 32 -11.81 4.86 -4.91
N ASN A 33 -11.08 3.91 -4.33
CA ASN A 33 -9.80 4.13 -3.69
C ASN A 33 -8.93 5.04 -4.56
N SER A 34 -8.81 6.30 -4.14
CA SER A 34 -8.05 7.27 -4.92
C SER A 34 -6.58 6.82 -4.97
N VAL A 35 -5.85 7.19 -6.03
CA VAL A 35 -4.40 6.94 -6.18
C VAL A 35 -3.62 7.16 -4.88
N GLY A 36 -3.96 8.20 -4.10
CA GLY A 36 -3.30 8.49 -2.82
C GLY A 36 -3.50 7.42 -1.73
N VAL A 37 -4.67 6.79 -1.69
CA VAL A 37 -5.01 5.73 -0.73
C VAL A 37 -4.18 4.49 -1.02
N TYR A 38 -4.15 4.04 -2.27
CA TYR A 38 -3.32 2.90 -2.68
C TYR A 38 -1.84 3.13 -2.39
N ILE A 39 -1.35 4.36 -2.55
CA ILE A 39 0.04 4.70 -2.18
C ILE A 39 0.24 4.56 -0.66
N ASP A 40 -0.69 5.02 0.17
CA ASP A 40 -0.61 4.89 1.62
C ASP A 40 -0.65 3.42 2.05
N GLU A 41 -1.58 2.64 1.51
CA GLU A 41 -1.79 1.23 1.85
C GLU A 41 -0.60 0.36 1.42
N LEU A 42 -0.16 0.49 0.18
CA LEU A 42 0.98 -0.26 -0.33
C LEU A 42 2.25 0.06 0.45
N SER A 43 2.48 1.34 0.77
CA SER A 43 3.63 1.74 1.59
C SER A 43 3.58 1.22 3.03
N ALA A 44 2.39 0.94 3.57
CA ALA A 44 2.21 0.44 4.91
C ALA A 44 2.42 -1.08 5.01
N LEU A 45 2.28 -1.80 3.90
CA LEU A 45 2.51 -3.25 3.81
C LEU A 45 3.99 -3.61 3.63
N PHE A 46 4.80 -2.69 3.11
CA PHE A 46 6.22 -2.94 2.90
C PHE A 46 6.97 -3.21 4.20
N ARG A 47 7.76 -4.28 4.18
CA ARG A 47 8.76 -4.59 5.19
C ARG A 47 10.12 -4.32 4.57
N TYR A 48 10.86 -3.40 5.18
CA TYR A 48 12.07 -2.85 4.59
C TYR A 48 13.10 -2.45 5.65
N ASP A 49 14.35 -2.36 5.22
CA ASP A 49 15.46 -1.77 5.99
C ASP A 49 15.96 -0.49 5.31
N ALA A 50 17.20 -0.06 5.57
CA ALA A 50 17.75 1.12 4.89
C ALA A 50 18.03 0.88 3.39
N THR A 51 18.13 -0.38 2.99
CA THR A 51 18.67 -0.84 1.71
C THR A 51 17.55 -1.25 0.76
N GLU A 52 16.65 -2.13 1.19
CA GLU A 52 15.67 -2.79 0.32
C GLU A 52 14.32 -3.12 0.98
N ILE A 53 13.33 -3.44 0.14
CA ILE A 53 12.01 -3.97 0.54
C ILE A 53 12.05 -5.47 0.24
N PHE A 54 11.77 -6.32 1.22
CA PHE A 54 12.02 -7.77 1.11
C PHE A 54 10.74 -8.62 1.08
N ASN A 55 9.56 -8.01 0.98
CA ASN A 55 8.27 -8.71 0.93
C ASN A 55 7.45 -8.38 -0.32
N THR A 56 8.08 -7.81 -1.36
CA THR A 56 7.44 -7.34 -2.60
C THR A 56 6.66 -8.43 -3.33
N GLY A 57 7.15 -9.68 -3.35
CA GLY A 57 6.50 -10.81 -4.04
C GLY A 57 5.97 -11.95 -3.15
N ASP A 58 6.30 -11.97 -1.87
CA ASP A 58 5.94 -13.08 -0.97
C ASP A 58 4.78 -12.74 -0.01
N ASP A 59 4.32 -11.48 0.02
CA ASP A 59 3.25 -11.04 0.92
C ASP A 59 1.90 -10.98 0.18
N ILE A 60 1.00 -11.89 0.53
CA ILE A 60 -0.35 -12.00 -0.07
C ILE A 60 -1.08 -10.66 -0.02
N ALA A 61 -0.94 -9.89 1.05
CA ALA A 61 -1.62 -8.59 1.16
C ALA A 61 -1.10 -7.56 0.14
N ILE A 62 0.16 -7.68 -0.31
CA ILE A 62 0.70 -6.84 -1.37
C ILE A 62 0.12 -7.26 -2.71
N LEU A 63 0.08 -8.56 -3.01
CA LEU A 63 -0.48 -9.10 -4.25
C LEU A 63 -1.96 -8.71 -4.42
N GLU A 64 -2.79 -8.94 -3.40
CA GLU A 64 -4.21 -8.54 -3.39
C GLU A 64 -4.38 -7.03 -3.65
N LEU A 65 -3.48 -6.20 -3.10
CA LEU A 65 -3.54 -4.75 -3.30
C LEU A 65 -3.11 -4.33 -4.72
N LEU A 66 -2.19 -5.07 -5.34
CA LEU A 66 -1.78 -4.85 -6.74
C LEU A 66 -2.94 -5.15 -7.70
N GLU A 67 -3.64 -6.28 -7.49
CA GLU A 67 -4.86 -6.61 -8.24
C GLU A 67 -5.92 -5.52 -8.09
N ASP A 68 -6.17 -5.06 -6.86
CA ASP A 68 -7.11 -3.98 -6.58
C ASP A 68 -6.71 -2.67 -7.29
N ILE A 69 -5.41 -2.38 -7.39
CA ILE A 69 -4.89 -1.22 -8.15
C ILE A 69 -5.19 -1.38 -9.63
N GLN A 70 -5.00 -2.58 -10.21
CA GLN A 70 -5.27 -2.85 -11.62
C GLN A 70 -6.76 -2.76 -11.95
N ALA A 71 -7.62 -3.29 -11.09
CA ALA A 71 -9.06 -3.29 -11.27
C ALA A 71 -9.69 -1.88 -11.14
N ASN A 72 -9.15 -1.04 -10.25
CA ASN A 72 -9.78 0.23 -9.89
C ASN A 72 -9.11 1.48 -10.50
N LEU A 73 -7.88 1.38 -11.00
CA LEU A 73 -7.14 2.51 -11.57
C LEU A 73 -6.75 2.27 -13.03
N PRO A 74 -6.67 3.32 -13.86
CA PRO A 74 -6.14 3.19 -15.21
C PRO A 74 -4.63 2.92 -15.19
N ALA A 75 -4.12 2.12 -16.13
CA ALA A 75 -2.72 1.69 -16.23
C ALA A 75 -1.68 2.82 -16.12
N LYS A 76 -2.01 4.00 -16.66
CA LYS A 76 -1.16 5.20 -16.55
C LYS A 76 -0.87 5.64 -15.10
N GLN A 77 -1.69 5.23 -14.14
CA GLN A 77 -1.55 5.55 -12.72
C GLN A 77 -0.84 4.46 -11.92
N TRP A 78 -0.73 3.22 -12.41
CA TRP A 78 -0.09 2.13 -11.67
C TRP A 78 1.37 2.45 -11.33
N GLU A 79 2.15 2.88 -12.32
CA GLU A 79 3.54 3.30 -12.12
C GLU A 79 3.65 4.44 -11.08
N ASN A 80 2.73 5.39 -11.10
CA ASN A 80 2.70 6.50 -10.15
C ASN A 80 2.42 6.01 -8.72
N VAL A 81 1.55 5.01 -8.55
CA VAL A 81 1.28 4.38 -7.26
C VAL A 81 2.54 3.67 -6.74
N LEU A 82 3.10 2.76 -7.54
CA LEU A 82 4.29 1.98 -7.15
C LEU A 82 5.45 2.88 -6.75
N ARG A 83 5.84 3.81 -7.63
CA ARG A 83 6.97 4.71 -7.39
C ARG A 83 6.78 5.55 -6.14
N LYS A 84 5.56 6.06 -5.90
CA LYS A 84 5.30 6.88 -4.70
C LYS A 84 5.25 6.06 -3.43
N ALA A 85 4.73 4.83 -3.48
CA ALA A 85 4.73 3.93 -2.34
C ALA A 85 6.16 3.57 -1.92
N ILE A 86 7.01 3.16 -2.88
CA ILE A 86 8.43 2.87 -2.63
C ILE A 86 9.18 4.12 -2.16
N LYS A 87 8.90 5.29 -2.76
CA LYS A 87 9.56 6.54 -2.35
C LYS A 87 9.33 6.86 -0.86
N LYS A 88 8.20 6.45 -0.28
CA LYS A 88 7.90 6.66 1.14
C LYS A 88 8.75 5.82 2.09
N THR A 89 9.22 4.65 1.66
CA THR A 89 10.08 3.79 2.51
C THR A 89 11.48 4.39 2.67
N GLY A 90 11.94 5.13 1.65
CA GLY A 90 13.25 5.79 1.68
C GLY A 90 14.44 4.85 1.45
N VAL A 91 14.19 3.60 1.06
CA VAL A 91 15.21 2.58 0.74
C VAL A 91 16.16 3.04 -0.35
N GLN A 92 17.38 2.50 -0.39
CA GLN A 92 18.34 2.80 -1.46
C GLN A 92 17.97 2.11 -2.78
N GLU A 93 17.57 0.84 -2.72
CA GLU A 93 17.25 -0.01 -3.87
C GLU A 93 15.82 0.21 -4.40
N LYS A 94 15.44 1.46 -4.66
CA LYS A 94 14.08 1.81 -5.11
C LYS A 94 13.73 1.21 -6.48
N GLU A 95 14.72 1.17 -7.38
CA GLU A 95 14.55 0.65 -8.74
C GLU A 95 14.34 -0.86 -8.72
N LYS A 96 15.04 -1.58 -7.83
CA LYS A 96 14.87 -3.02 -7.64
C LYS A 96 13.45 -3.35 -7.19
N ALA A 97 12.99 -2.74 -6.10
CA ALA A 97 11.64 -2.94 -5.59
C ALA A 97 10.56 -2.53 -6.61
N TYR A 98 10.83 -1.50 -7.42
CA TYR A 98 9.91 -1.10 -8.49
C TYR A 98 9.82 -2.16 -9.59
N ASN A 99 10.95 -2.70 -10.03
CA ASN A 99 10.98 -3.73 -11.07
C ASN A 99 10.30 -5.00 -10.59
N GLU A 100 10.54 -5.43 -9.35
CA GLU A 100 9.87 -6.61 -8.76
C GLU A 100 8.35 -6.45 -8.74
N LEU A 101 7.83 -5.34 -8.18
CA LEU A 101 6.39 -5.09 -8.13
C LEU A 101 5.77 -4.94 -9.53
N LYS A 102 6.52 -4.33 -10.46
CA LYS A 102 6.06 -4.17 -11.84
C LYS A 102 6.02 -5.52 -12.56
N GLU A 103 7.00 -6.38 -12.34
CA GLU A 103 7.08 -7.71 -12.94
C GLU A 103 5.88 -8.54 -12.52
N LEU A 104 5.54 -8.57 -11.22
CA LEU A 104 4.35 -9.24 -10.69
C LEU A 104 3.06 -8.77 -11.39
N MET A 105 2.88 -7.45 -11.52
CA MET A 105 1.69 -6.90 -12.21
C MET A 105 1.60 -7.29 -13.70
N ASN A 106 2.73 -7.58 -14.37
CA ASN A 106 2.71 -8.02 -15.78
C ASN A 106 2.66 -9.55 -15.91
N GLU A 107 3.19 -10.31 -14.94
CA GLU A 107 3.09 -11.77 -14.91
C GLU A 107 1.64 -12.22 -14.76
N GLU A 108 0.85 -11.49 -13.95
CA GLU A 108 -0.60 -11.75 -13.80
C GLU A 108 -1.39 -11.49 -15.09
N GLU A 109 -1.05 -10.45 -15.87
CA GLU A 109 -1.64 -10.22 -17.20
C GLU A 109 -1.35 -11.39 -18.17
N ALA A 110 -0.21 -12.07 -18.00
CA ALA A 110 0.17 -13.21 -18.83
C ALA A 110 -0.50 -14.53 -18.41
N GLU A 111 -0.80 -14.73 -17.13
CA GLU A 111 -1.53 -15.92 -16.66
C GLU A 111 -3.02 -15.90 -17.04
N GLU A 112 -3.66 -14.72 -17.07
CA GLU A 112 -5.05 -14.57 -17.52
C GLU A 112 -5.24 -14.90 -19.02
N GLU A 113 -4.23 -14.66 -19.88
CA GLU A 113 -4.31 -14.97 -21.32
C GLU A 113 -4.17 -16.47 -21.64
N ILE A 114 -3.55 -17.27 -20.77
CA ILE A 114 -3.32 -18.71 -21.01
C ILE A 114 -4.48 -19.56 -20.47
N GLY A 115 -5.33 -18.98 -19.62
CA GLY A 115 -6.50 -19.62 -19.01
C GLY A 115 -7.84 -19.44 -19.75
N ALA A 116 -7.88 -18.73 -20.89
CA ALA A 116 -9.08 -18.43 -21.66
C ALA A 116 -9.34 -19.37 -22.86
#